data_AF-W5W9S1-F1
#
_entry.id   AF-W5W9S1-F1
#
_cell.length_a   1.000
_cell.length_b   1.000
_cell.length_c   1.000
_cell.angle_alpha   90.00
_cell.angle_beta   90.00
_cell.angle_gamma   90.00
#
_symmetry.space_group_name_H-M   'P 1'
#
loop_
_entity.id
_entity.type
_entity.pdbx_description
1 polymer ?
#
loop_
_entity_poly.entity_id
_entity_poly.type
_entity_poly.pdbx_seq_one_letter_code
_entity_poly.pdbx_strand_id
1 'polypeptide(L)'
;MTAPGVLLESSAQMSWAWIGLRVGPAPKLADTRAYADVAEPQRRAQTTARERAWLAGQWNTESHARWELRFSNDPVTRLVSCTLLGRVQDPDPRMAEQAAVRLRDRLAAAPAHVLTEPLLDEHEISHRLAPSPLDGRGSFEVRKRLSWAPCSRRDTGRQVCFAVSPLLPEDRSWEPLWHELARMPQPTVLSVYLEPYAPSPGLVGGLRRLVEEYDHLARPGFANPIWPVPPPPDRFAVRAAPLYVQAAARYTAGLCFRTRISIASQGPVPYGFADLLADTVGGGVVRQTPSAELDAAWRNLAALNRDWLDHSYRQGCPPGSLRDTERILCDLCDLDEAAATFRLPYEVPGHLPLFETAGRRRRPGTTAAER
;
A
#
# COMPACT_ATOMS: atom_id res chain seq x y z
N MET A 1 -26.24 -21.21 2.48
CA MET A 1 -26.01 -20.25 3.57
C MET A 1 -24.55 -19.91 3.55
N THR A 2 -24.23 -18.63 3.50
CA THR A 2 -22.85 -18.14 3.56
C THR A 2 -22.26 -18.37 4.95
N ALA A 3 -20.95 -18.60 5.03
CA ALA A 3 -20.23 -18.72 6.28
C ALA A 3 -20.26 -17.36 7.03
N PRO A 4 -20.45 -17.36 8.37
CA PRO A 4 -20.48 -16.11 9.14
C PRO A 4 -19.23 -15.25 8.90
N GLY A 5 -19.46 -13.96 8.64
CA GLY A 5 -18.39 -13.00 8.36
C GLY A 5 -17.76 -13.11 6.97
N VAL A 6 -18.46 -13.70 6.01
CA VAL A 6 -18.06 -13.73 4.59
C VAL A 6 -19.14 -13.07 3.74
N LEU A 7 -18.79 -11.96 3.10
CA LEU A 7 -19.60 -11.38 2.03
C LEU A 7 -19.26 -12.09 0.72
N LEU A 8 -20.24 -12.66 0.01
CA LEU A 8 -20.03 -13.40 -1.23
C LEU A 8 -20.81 -12.75 -2.38
N GLU A 9 -20.12 -12.53 -3.50
CA GLU A 9 -20.72 -12.09 -4.77
C GLU A 9 -20.28 -13.03 -5.89
N SER A 10 -21.18 -13.37 -6.81
CA SER A 10 -20.90 -14.32 -7.89
C SER A 10 -21.41 -13.82 -9.24
N SER A 11 -20.62 -14.04 -10.27
CA SER A 11 -21.03 -13.99 -11.67
C SER A 11 -21.15 -15.41 -12.24
N ALA A 12 -21.45 -15.53 -13.54
CA ALA A 12 -21.48 -16.81 -14.22
C ALA A 12 -20.10 -17.50 -14.31
N GLN A 13 -18.99 -16.77 -14.14
CA GLN A 13 -17.63 -17.29 -14.34
C GLN A 13 -16.73 -17.22 -13.11
N MET A 14 -17.10 -16.42 -12.11
CA MET A 14 -16.23 -16.13 -10.97
C MET A 14 -17.05 -15.79 -9.73
N SER A 15 -16.56 -16.20 -8.57
CA SER A 15 -17.06 -15.74 -7.28
C SER A 15 -15.98 -14.99 -6.53
N TRP A 16 -16.39 -13.95 -5.83
CA TRP A 16 -15.55 -13.13 -4.96
C TRP A 16 -16.08 -13.21 -3.54
N ALA A 17 -15.18 -13.46 -2.60
CA ALA A 17 -15.52 -13.53 -1.20
C ALA A 17 -14.65 -12.54 -0.43
N TRP A 18 -15.29 -11.70 0.39
CA TRP A 18 -14.66 -10.71 1.24
C TRP A 18 -14.81 -11.05 2.71
N ILE A 19 -13.78 -10.69 3.48
CA ILE A 19 -13.75 -10.79 4.94
C ILE A 19 -13.28 -9.47 5.53
N GLY A 20 -13.54 -9.27 6.81
CA GLY A 20 -13.03 -8.14 7.56
C GLY A 20 -12.62 -8.50 8.99
N LEU A 21 -11.62 -7.79 9.49
CA LEU A 21 -11.16 -7.83 10.87
C LEU A 21 -11.12 -6.39 11.40
N ARG A 22 -11.70 -6.13 12.58
CA ARG A 22 -11.34 -4.93 13.34
C ARG A 22 -9.95 -5.13 13.90
N VAL A 23 -9.09 -4.13 13.74
CA VAL A 23 -7.70 -4.17 14.19
C VAL A 23 -7.50 -3.05 15.19
N GLY A 24 -6.87 -3.35 16.32
CA GLY A 24 -6.57 -2.35 17.34
C GLY A 24 -5.29 -2.67 18.09
N PRO A 25 -4.72 -1.67 18.79
CA PRO A 25 -3.59 -1.91 19.67
C PRO A 25 -4.00 -2.82 20.83
N ALA A 26 -3.12 -3.74 21.24
CA ALA A 26 -3.36 -4.61 22.38
C ALA A 26 -3.18 -3.84 23.71
N PRO A 27 -4.25 -3.67 24.54
CA PRO A 27 -4.19 -2.88 25.76
C PRO A 27 -3.22 -3.49 26.78
N LYS A 28 -3.15 -4.82 26.84
CA LYS A 28 -2.28 -5.54 27.78
C LYS A 28 -0.81 -5.15 27.63
N LEU A 29 -0.29 -4.82 26.44
CA LEU A 29 1.13 -4.45 26.31
C LEU A 29 1.43 -3.02 26.76
N ALA A 30 0.45 -2.12 26.69
CA ALA A 30 0.54 -0.80 27.34
C ALA A 30 0.48 -0.94 28.87
N ASP A 31 -0.30 -1.90 29.38
CA ASP A 31 -0.54 -2.10 30.81
C ASP A 31 0.49 -3.00 31.53
N THR A 32 1.05 -4.02 30.87
CA THR A 32 1.81 -5.10 31.54
C THR A 32 3.26 -4.78 31.84
N ARG A 33 3.74 -3.54 31.66
CA ARG A 33 5.17 -3.18 31.85
C ARG A 33 6.15 -4.09 31.09
N ALA A 34 5.69 -4.89 30.12
CA ALA A 34 6.54 -5.83 29.36
C ALA A 34 7.65 -5.11 28.58
N TYR A 35 7.57 -3.78 28.50
CA TYR A 35 8.55 -2.89 27.93
C TYR A 35 8.93 -1.70 28.83
N ALA A 36 8.67 -1.77 30.15
CA ALA A 36 9.01 -0.67 31.05
C ALA A 36 10.50 -0.31 31.00
N ASP A 37 11.36 -1.30 30.72
CA ASP A 37 12.82 -1.15 30.68
C ASP A 37 13.39 -1.05 29.26
N VAL A 38 12.55 -1.00 28.21
CA VAL A 38 12.99 -0.95 26.81
C VAL A 38 12.80 0.46 26.25
N ALA A 39 13.88 1.07 25.76
CA ALA A 39 13.83 2.37 25.12
C ALA A 39 12.94 2.37 23.86
N GLU A 40 12.27 3.49 23.58
CA GLU A 40 11.31 3.62 22.48
C GLU A 40 11.85 3.19 21.10
N PRO A 41 13.09 3.56 20.69
CA PRO A 41 13.64 3.11 19.41
C PRO A 41 13.77 1.58 19.33
N GLN A 42 14.16 0.93 20.43
CA GLN A 42 14.31 -0.52 20.47
C GLN A 42 12.95 -1.21 20.44
N ARG A 43 11.94 -0.69 21.16
CA ARG A 43 10.56 -1.16 21.07
C ARG A 43 10.06 -1.12 19.64
N ARG A 44 10.20 0.03 18.98
CA ARG A 44 9.74 0.21 17.60
C ARG A 44 10.45 -0.73 16.63
N ALA A 45 11.76 -0.89 16.75
CA ALA A 45 12.51 -1.85 15.93
C ALA A 45 12.00 -3.29 16.12
N GLN A 46 11.72 -3.72 17.36
CA GLN A 46 11.14 -5.04 17.64
C GLN A 46 9.73 -5.20 17.07
N THR A 47 8.88 -4.19 17.21
CA THR A 47 7.53 -4.15 16.64
C THR A 47 7.59 -4.27 15.11
N THR A 48 8.43 -3.45 14.46
CA THR A 48 8.65 -3.49 13.01
C THR A 48 9.14 -4.87 12.56
N ALA A 49 10.07 -5.50 13.29
CA ALA A 49 10.56 -6.84 12.97
C ALA A 49 9.46 -7.92 13.06
N ARG A 50 8.57 -7.83 14.07
CA ARG A 50 7.43 -8.75 14.22
C ARG A 50 6.38 -8.56 13.14
N GLU A 51 6.04 -7.33 12.81
CA GLU A 51 5.10 -7.01 11.72
C GLU A 51 5.65 -7.52 10.37
N ARG A 52 6.93 -7.31 10.11
CA ARG A 52 7.61 -7.84 8.93
C ARG A 52 7.56 -9.37 8.87
N ALA A 53 7.82 -10.06 9.97
CA ALA A 53 7.75 -11.52 10.03
C ALA A 53 6.32 -12.03 9.83
N TRP A 54 5.33 -11.37 10.44
CA TRP A 54 3.92 -11.67 10.21
C TRP A 54 3.54 -11.48 8.74
N LEU A 55 3.93 -10.36 8.12
CA LEU A 55 3.63 -10.06 6.71
C LEU A 55 4.27 -11.09 5.76
N ALA A 56 5.49 -11.54 6.05
CA ALA A 56 6.12 -12.64 5.32
C ALA A 56 5.29 -13.93 5.42
N GLY A 57 4.76 -14.25 6.60
CA GLY A 57 3.85 -15.39 6.81
C GLY A 57 2.50 -15.27 6.12
N GLN A 58 2.09 -14.06 5.71
CA GLN A 58 0.88 -13.85 4.92
C GLN A 58 1.10 -14.07 3.42
N TRP A 59 2.34 -14.11 2.95
CA TRP A 59 2.65 -14.26 1.53
C TRP A 59 2.17 -15.60 1.00
N ASN A 60 1.04 -15.58 0.29
CA ASN A 60 0.49 -16.72 -0.42
C ASN A 60 -0.21 -16.20 -1.69
N THR A 61 0.22 -16.69 -2.85
CA THR A 61 -0.33 -16.31 -4.17
C THR A 61 -1.48 -17.20 -4.64
N GLU A 62 -1.83 -18.24 -3.89
CA GLU A 62 -3.01 -19.08 -4.13
C GLU A 62 -4.31 -18.27 -3.95
N SER A 63 -5.35 -18.66 -4.68
CA SER A 63 -6.70 -18.06 -4.61
C SER A 63 -6.75 -16.54 -4.88
N HIS A 64 -5.69 -15.97 -5.46
CA HIS A 64 -5.55 -14.53 -5.71
C HIS A 64 -5.89 -13.67 -4.48
N ALA A 65 -5.45 -14.13 -3.31
CA ALA A 65 -5.70 -13.43 -2.06
C ALA A 65 -5.09 -12.03 -2.08
N ARG A 66 -5.86 -11.05 -1.60
CA ARG A 66 -5.44 -9.66 -1.46
C ARG A 66 -6.07 -9.05 -0.23
N TRP A 67 -5.40 -8.06 0.34
CA TRP A 67 -5.89 -7.44 1.57
C TRP A 67 -5.49 -5.97 1.66
N GLU A 68 -6.23 -5.25 2.48
CA GLU A 68 -6.13 -3.81 2.59
C GLU A 68 -6.35 -3.39 4.04
N LEU A 69 -5.39 -2.64 4.58
CA LEU A 69 -5.51 -2.01 5.89
C LEU A 69 -6.08 -0.62 5.71
N ARG A 70 -7.20 -0.35 6.38
CA ARG A 70 -7.89 0.94 6.35
C ARG A 70 -7.85 1.59 7.71
N PHE A 71 -7.38 2.83 7.74
CA PHE A 71 -7.52 3.73 8.87
C PHE A 71 -8.59 4.74 8.52
N SER A 72 -9.62 4.84 9.35
CA SER A 72 -10.73 5.77 9.15
C SER A 72 -10.88 6.64 10.38
N ASN A 73 -10.89 7.95 10.21
CA ASN A 73 -11.19 8.86 11.32
C ASN A 73 -12.69 8.99 11.52
N ASP A 74 -13.07 9.21 12.78
CA ASP A 74 -14.37 9.73 13.15
C ASP A 74 -14.20 11.21 13.57
N PRO A 75 -14.74 12.18 12.80
CA PRO A 75 -14.64 13.61 13.14
C PRO A 75 -15.25 13.98 14.51
N VAL A 76 -16.22 13.21 15.00
CA VAL A 76 -16.92 13.49 16.27
C VAL A 76 -16.05 13.07 17.46
N THR A 77 -15.57 11.82 17.45
CA THR A 77 -14.75 11.30 18.56
C THR A 77 -13.27 11.66 18.44
N ARG A 78 -12.81 12.06 17.24
CA ARG A 78 -11.40 12.26 16.90
C ARG A 78 -10.54 11.03 17.18
N LEU A 79 -11.13 9.85 17.02
CA LEU A 79 -10.43 8.58 17.09
C LEU A 79 -10.26 8.00 15.68
N VAL A 80 -9.30 7.10 15.56
CA VAL A 80 -9.05 6.32 14.35
C VAL A 80 -9.55 4.90 14.59
N SER A 81 -10.38 4.42 13.68
CA SER A 81 -10.69 2.99 13.58
C SER A 81 -9.77 2.34 12.55
N CYS A 82 -9.32 1.11 12.81
CA CYS A 82 -8.51 0.35 11.87
C CYS A 82 -9.24 -0.95 11.49
N THR A 83 -9.36 -1.20 10.18
CA THR A 83 -10.00 -2.40 9.64
C THR A 83 -9.08 -3.06 8.63
N LEU A 84 -8.88 -4.36 8.74
CA LEU A 84 -8.17 -5.18 7.77
C LEU A 84 -9.19 -5.94 6.94
N LEU A 85 -9.28 -5.61 5.66
CA LEU A 85 -10.17 -6.24 4.70
C LEU A 85 -9.39 -7.24 3.86
N GLY A 86 -10.00 -8.38 3.56
CA GLY A 86 -9.41 -9.39 2.68
C GLY A 86 -10.38 -9.78 1.58
N ARG A 87 -9.84 -10.19 0.43
CA ARG A 87 -10.61 -10.72 -0.68
C ARG A 87 -9.89 -11.88 -1.33
N VAL A 88 -10.65 -12.88 -1.74
CA VAL A 88 -10.22 -13.99 -2.59
C VAL A 88 -11.16 -14.13 -3.78
N GLN A 89 -10.78 -14.92 -4.78
CA GLN A 89 -11.69 -15.27 -5.86
C GLN A 89 -11.48 -16.71 -6.32
N ASP A 90 -12.57 -17.34 -6.74
CA ASP A 90 -12.58 -18.70 -7.27
C ASP A 90 -13.79 -18.88 -8.19
N PRO A 91 -13.70 -19.66 -9.30
CA PRO A 91 -14.87 -20.01 -10.10
C PRO A 91 -15.98 -20.72 -9.30
N ASP A 92 -15.64 -21.52 -8.28
CA ASP A 92 -16.61 -22.15 -7.38
C ASP A 92 -16.89 -21.25 -6.15
N PRO A 93 -18.14 -20.80 -5.95
CA PRO A 93 -18.51 -19.99 -4.79
C PRO A 93 -18.15 -20.63 -3.43
N ARG A 94 -18.23 -21.95 -3.30
CA ARG A 94 -17.88 -22.65 -2.06
C ARG A 94 -16.38 -22.62 -1.79
N MET A 95 -15.58 -22.75 -2.85
CA MET A 95 -14.13 -22.66 -2.74
C MET A 95 -13.68 -21.24 -2.41
N ALA A 96 -14.32 -20.23 -3.01
CA ALA A 96 -14.10 -18.82 -2.68
C ALA A 96 -14.40 -18.55 -1.20
N GLU A 97 -15.56 -19.00 -0.70
CA GLU A 97 -15.93 -18.84 0.71
C GLU A 97 -14.93 -19.52 1.67
N GLN A 98 -14.56 -20.77 1.42
CA GLN A 98 -13.59 -21.49 2.26
C GLN A 98 -12.21 -20.81 2.24
N ALA A 99 -11.78 -20.33 1.07
CA ALA A 99 -10.53 -19.57 0.95
C ALA A 99 -10.60 -18.25 1.73
N ALA A 100 -11.76 -17.59 1.75
CA ALA A 100 -11.97 -16.36 2.51
C ALA A 100 -11.89 -16.58 4.02
N VAL A 101 -12.51 -17.67 4.52
CA VAL A 101 -12.40 -18.08 5.93
C VAL A 101 -10.94 -18.36 6.30
N ARG A 102 -10.21 -19.14 5.48
CA ARG A 102 -8.78 -19.40 5.71
C ARG A 102 -7.94 -18.12 5.71
N LEU A 103 -8.23 -17.20 4.79
CA LEU A 103 -7.57 -15.90 4.74
C LEU A 103 -7.81 -15.09 6.02
N ARG A 104 -9.07 -15.01 6.47
CA ARG A 104 -9.45 -14.32 7.72
C ARG A 104 -8.69 -14.87 8.91
N ASP A 105 -8.69 -16.19 9.08
CA ASP A 105 -8.07 -16.84 10.23
C ASP A 105 -6.54 -16.65 10.21
N ARG A 106 -5.92 -16.67 9.02
CA ARG A 106 -4.49 -16.38 8.85
C ARG A 106 -4.13 -14.93 9.16
N LEU A 107 -4.96 -13.98 8.73
CA LEU A 107 -4.77 -12.55 9.01
C LEU A 107 -5.04 -12.23 10.50
N ALA A 108 -5.95 -12.97 11.15
CA ALA A 108 -6.24 -12.83 12.58
C ALA A 108 -5.12 -13.37 13.50
N ALA A 109 -4.19 -14.16 12.97
CA ALA A 109 -2.96 -14.56 13.68
C ALA A 109 -1.95 -13.41 13.75
N ALA A 110 -2.38 -12.25 14.25
CA ALA A 110 -1.61 -11.02 14.30
C ALA A 110 -0.48 -11.05 15.36
N PRO A 111 0.55 -10.19 15.25
CA PRO A 111 1.55 -10.03 16.28
C PRO A 111 0.95 -9.65 17.64
N ALA A 112 1.63 -10.00 18.73
CA ALA A 112 1.11 -9.84 20.09
C ALA A 112 0.70 -8.40 20.48
N HIS A 113 1.24 -7.37 19.83
CA HIS A 113 0.86 -5.96 20.07
C HIS A 113 -0.43 -5.53 19.39
N VAL A 114 -1.07 -6.43 18.64
CA VAL A 114 -2.27 -6.17 17.86
C VAL A 114 -3.37 -7.13 18.32
N LEU A 115 -4.57 -6.58 18.46
CA LEU A 115 -5.80 -7.35 18.60
C LEU A 115 -6.55 -7.33 17.29
N THR A 116 -7.08 -8.49 16.92
CA THR A 116 -7.95 -8.64 15.75
C THR A 116 -9.27 -9.29 16.17
N GLU A 117 -10.38 -8.74 15.69
CA GLU A 117 -11.73 -9.29 15.90
C GLU A 117 -12.42 -9.47 14.54
N PRO A 118 -12.87 -10.69 14.19
CA PRO A 118 -13.67 -10.93 13.00
C PRO A 118 -14.91 -10.06 12.90
N LEU A 119 -15.13 -9.46 11.74
CA LEU A 119 -16.43 -8.93 11.36
C LEU A 119 -17.32 -10.10 10.95
N LEU A 120 -18.32 -10.42 11.78
CA LEU A 120 -19.24 -11.53 11.55
C LEU A 120 -20.49 -11.12 10.76
N ASP A 121 -20.77 -9.82 10.68
CA ASP A 121 -21.89 -9.24 9.95
C ASP A 121 -21.46 -8.83 8.52
N GLU A 122 -22.12 -9.41 7.52
CA GLU A 122 -21.91 -9.09 6.10
C GLU A 122 -22.23 -7.63 5.78
N HIS A 123 -23.22 -7.03 6.44
CA HIS A 123 -23.56 -5.63 6.24
C HIS A 123 -22.45 -4.70 6.74
N GLU A 124 -21.81 -5.04 7.85
CA GLU A 124 -20.65 -4.28 8.34
C GLU A 124 -19.47 -4.41 7.37
N ILE A 125 -19.21 -5.62 6.82
CA ILE A 125 -18.17 -5.79 5.79
C ILE A 125 -18.47 -4.93 4.57
N SER A 126 -19.70 -4.97 4.05
CA SER A 126 -20.15 -4.15 2.92
C SER A 126 -19.98 -2.64 3.20
N HIS A 127 -20.35 -2.18 4.39
CA HIS A 127 -20.18 -0.78 4.78
C HIS A 127 -18.70 -0.40 4.88
N ARG A 128 -17.84 -1.28 5.38
CA ARG A 128 -16.39 -1.05 5.46
C ARG A 128 -15.73 -1.07 4.09
N LEU A 129 -16.29 -1.79 3.12
CA LEU A 129 -15.82 -1.84 1.74
C LEU A 129 -16.10 -0.56 0.98
N ALA A 130 -17.30 0.01 1.08
CA ALA A 130 -17.71 1.18 0.31
C ALA A 130 -17.41 2.49 1.06
N PRO A 131 -16.25 3.16 0.82
CA PRO A 131 -16.12 4.53 1.27
C PRO A 131 -17.21 5.37 0.58
N SER A 132 -17.66 6.41 1.26
CA SER A 132 -18.54 7.41 0.64
C SER A 132 -17.94 7.94 -0.66
N PRO A 133 -18.75 8.47 -1.59
CA PRO A 133 -18.26 8.98 -2.85
C PRO A 133 -17.07 9.91 -2.66
N LEU A 134 -16.04 9.73 -3.50
CA LEU A 134 -14.79 10.48 -3.38
C LEU A 134 -15.01 11.93 -3.77
N ASP A 135 -14.56 12.87 -2.93
CA ASP A 135 -14.39 14.26 -3.35
C ASP A 135 -13.12 14.38 -4.20
N GLY A 136 -13.18 15.08 -5.34
CA GLY A 136 -12.02 15.25 -6.23
C GLY A 136 -10.85 16.00 -5.59
N ARG A 137 -11.10 16.82 -4.56
CA ARG A 137 -10.10 17.50 -3.72
C ARG A 137 -9.77 16.71 -2.45
N GLY A 138 -10.48 15.61 -2.20
CA GLY A 138 -10.29 14.70 -1.08
C GLY A 138 -9.63 13.37 -1.44
N SER A 139 -9.31 13.14 -2.72
CA SER A 139 -8.77 11.86 -3.22
C SER A 139 -7.32 12.00 -3.70
N PHE A 140 -6.44 11.21 -3.10
CA PHE A 140 -5.01 11.20 -3.41
C PHE A 140 -4.45 9.78 -3.46
N GLU A 141 -3.48 9.55 -4.33
CA GLU A 141 -2.66 8.34 -4.37
C GLU A 141 -1.22 8.68 -4.01
N VAL A 142 -0.58 7.83 -3.21
CA VAL A 142 0.87 7.88 -2.99
C VAL A 142 1.51 6.76 -3.82
N ARG A 143 2.40 7.14 -4.72
CA ARG A 143 3.05 6.22 -5.68
C ARG A 143 4.55 6.22 -5.49
N LYS A 144 5.22 5.15 -5.93
CA LYS A 144 6.67 5.16 -6.09
C LYS A 144 7.05 6.24 -7.11
N ARG A 145 8.17 6.91 -6.88
CA ARG A 145 8.62 7.99 -7.77
C ARG A 145 8.99 7.43 -9.14
N LEU A 146 8.30 7.90 -10.18
CA LEU A 146 8.64 7.63 -11.57
C LEU A 146 9.32 8.86 -12.15
N SER A 147 10.62 8.75 -12.41
CA SER A 147 11.37 9.77 -13.14
C SER A 147 11.47 9.38 -14.61
N TRP A 148 11.45 10.36 -15.50
CA TRP A 148 11.62 10.11 -16.93
C TRP A 148 12.32 11.27 -17.64
N ALA A 149 12.90 10.98 -18.80
CA ALA A 149 13.42 11.98 -19.73
C ALA A 149 13.43 11.42 -21.16
N PRO A 150 13.37 12.27 -22.20
CA PRO A 150 13.68 11.84 -23.56
C PRO A 150 15.05 11.18 -23.61
N CYS A 151 15.16 10.05 -24.32
CA CYS A 151 16.44 9.39 -24.52
C CYS A 151 17.27 10.19 -25.52
N SER A 152 18.49 10.56 -25.12
CA SER A 152 19.43 11.28 -25.97
C SER A 152 20.10 10.36 -27.00
N ARG A 153 20.07 9.05 -26.76
CA ARG A 153 20.59 8.01 -27.64
C ARG A 153 19.47 7.30 -28.38
N ARG A 154 19.74 6.86 -29.62
CA ARG A 154 18.73 6.24 -30.51
C ARG A 154 19.03 4.79 -30.88
N ASP A 155 20.20 4.29 -30.52
CA ASP A 155 20.70 3.00 -30.97
C ASP A 155 20.05 1.79 -30.27
N THR A 156 19.29 2.01 -29.19
CA THR A 156 18.42 1.00 -28.59
C THR A 156 16.96 1.09 -29.05
N GLY A 157 16.63 2.08 -29.90
CA GLY A 157 15.25 2.38 -30.29
C GLY A 157 14.37 2.98 -29.17
N ARG A 158 14.91 3.16 -27.97
CA ARG A 158 14.20 3.77 -26.84
C ARG A 158 14.05 5.27 -27.05
N GLN A 159 12.82 5.77 -27.01
CA GLN A 159 12.54 7.21 -27.14
C GLN A 159 12.49 7.93 -25.78
N VAL A 160 12.08 7.22 -24.73
CA VAL A 160 11.94 7.76 -23.37
C VAL A 160 12.62 6.81 -22.39
N CYS A 161 13.48 7.38 -21.55
CA CYS A 161 14.08 6.69 -20.42
C CYS A 161 13.23 6.89 -19.17
N PHE A 162 13.16 5.87 -18.33
CA PHE A 162 12.40 5.78 -17.10
C PHE A 162 13.27 5.28 -15.97
N ALA A 163 12.97 5.71 -14.75
CA ALA A 163 13.52 5.14 -13.54
C ALA A 163 12.44 5.15 -12.46
N VAL A 164 12.23 4.00 -11.81
CA VAL A 164 11.35 3.89 -10.65
C VAL A 164 12.22 3.80 -9.41
N SER A 165 12.09 4.77 -8.51
CA SER A 165 12.77 4.71 -7.22
C SER A 165 12.02 3.77 -6.27
N PRO A 166 12.73 2.89 -5.52
CA PRO A 166 12.10 2.13 -4.45
C PRO A 166 11.59 3.08 -3.36
N LEU A 167 10.65 2.61 -2.55
CA LEU A 167 10.43 3.23 -1.24
C LEU A 167 11.64 2.89 -0.36
N LEU A 168 12.03 3.81 0.51
CA LEU A 168 13.17 3.64 1.41
C LEU A 168 12.64 3.42 2.82
N PRO A 169 12.59 2.15 3.29
CA PRO A 169 12.21 1.85 4.67
C PRO A 169 13.09 2.61 5.65
N GLU A 170 12.48 3.47 6.45
CA GLU A 170 13.11 4.12 7.58
C GLU A 170 12.34 3.74 8.85
N ASP A 171 13.02 3.72 10.01
CA ASP A 171 12.38 3.45 11.32
C ASP A 171 11.57 4.68 11.81
N ARG A 172 10.63 5.14 10.98
CA ARG A 172 9.75 6.28 11.27
C ARG A 172 8.51 5.80 12.03
N SER A 173 8.12 6.60 13.02
CA SER A 173 6.83 6.40 13.70
C SER A 173 5.68 6.81 12.77
N TRP A 174 4.63 6.00 12.71
CA TRP A 174 3.36 6.32 12.04
C TRP A 174 2.43 7.16 12.91
N GLU A 175 2.76 7.34 14.17
CA GLU A 175 1.92 8.07 15.12
C GLU A 175 1.61 9.53 14.71
N PRO A 176 2.56 10.33 14.18
CA PRO A 176 2.23 11.67 13.69
C PRO A 176 1.18 11.66 12.57
N LEU A 177 1.25 10.68 11.67
CA LEU A 177 0.29 10.50 10.59
C LEU A 177 -1.10 10.14 11.13
N TRP A 178 -1.18 9.24 12.13
CA TRP A 178 -2.45 8.90 12.78
C TRP A 178 -3.05 10.05 13.57
N HIS A 179 -2.22 10.87 14.22
CA HIS A 179 -2.68 12.09 14.88
C HIS A 179 -3.33 13.07 13.91
N GLU A 180 -2.70 13.30 12.74
CA GLU A 180 -3.27 14.19 11.72
C GLU A 180 -4.53 13.59 11.08
N LEU A 181 -4.57 12.27 10.87
CA LEU A 181 -5.78 11.59 10.42
C LEU A 181 -6.93 11.75 11.41
N ALA A 182 -6.67 11.56 12.71
CA ALA A 182 -7.66 11.73 13.79
C ALA A 182 -8.26 13.14 13.85
N ARG A 183 -7.51 14.15 13.40
CA ARG A 183 -7.91 15.57 13.37
C ARG A 183 -8.66 15.97 12.10
N MET A 184 -8.84 15.06 11.14
CA MET A 184 -9.51 15.37 9.89
C MET A 184 -10.93 15.90 10.14
N PRO A 185 -11.31 17.02 9.49
CA PRO A 185 -12.62 17.63 9.70
C PRO A 185 -13.75 16.82 9.05
N GLN A 186 -13.42 15.96 8.09
CA GLN A 186 -14.35 15.13 7.35
C GLN A 186 -13.98 13.66 7.51
N PRO A 187 -14.94 12.73 7.36
CA PRO A 187 -14.65 11.31 7.28
C PRO A 187 -13.64 11.04 6.16
N THR A 188 -12.51 10.46 6.55
CA THR A 188 -11.32 10.27 5.73
C THR A 188 -10.78 8.87 5.97
N VAL A 189 -10.47 8.19 4.88
CA VAL A 189 -9.91 6.85 4.86
C VAL A 189 -8.51 6.92 4.28
N LEU A 190 -7.52 6.49 5.06
CA LEU A 190 -6.20 6.09 4.56
C LEU A 190 -6.23 4.58 4.34
N SER A 191 -5.89 4.14 3.14
CA SER A 191 -5.89 2.74 2.71
C SER A 191 -4.50 2.32 2.24
N VAL A 192 -4.01 1.20 2.74
CA VAL A 192 -2.82 0.51 2.23
C VAL A 192 -3.21 -0.90 1.79
N TYR A 193 -3.21 -1.11 0.49
CA TYR A 193 -3.50 -2.38 -0.16
C TYR A 193 -2.21 -3.16 -0.40
N LEU A 194 -2.24 -4.47 -0.18
CA LEU A 194 -1.20 -5.42 -0.56
C LEU A 194 -1.78 -6.65 -1.26
N GLU A 195 -1.05 -7.12 -2.25
CA GLU A 195 -1.31 -8.35 -3.00
C GLU A 195 0.01 -9.11 -3.15
N PRO A 196 0.13 -10.33 -2.58
CA PRO A 196 1.28 -11.20 -2.83
C PRO A 196 1.52 -11.38 -4.31
N TYR A 197 2.77 -11.23 -4.71
CA TYR A 197 3.16 -11.28 -6.10
C TYR A 197 4.37 -12.19 -6.26
N ALA A 198 4.18 -13.30 -6.99
CA ALA A 198 5.27 -14.13 -7.46
C ALA A 198 5.82 -13.52 -8.77
N PRO A 199 7.09 -13.08 -8.80
CA PRO A 199 7.71 -12.56 -10.02
C PRO A 199 7.61 -13.56 -11.17
N SER A 200 6.93 -13.16 -12.25
CA SER A 200 6.81 -14.03 -13.43
C SER A 200 8.14 -14.13 -14.19
N PRO A 201 8.38 -15.21 -14.96
CA PRO A 201 9.55 -15.30 -15.84
C PRO A 201 9.67 -14.11 -16.80
N GLY A 202 8.53 -13.58 -17.26
CA GLY A 202 8.47 -12.39 -18.10
C GLY A 202 8.97 -11.12 -17.40
N LEU A 203 8.62 -10.94 -16.12
CA LEU A 203 9.16 -9.85 -15.31
C LEU A 203 10.67 -10.00 -15.10
N VAL A 204 11.14 -11.18 -14.70
CA VAL A 204 12.57 -11.45 -14.47
C VAL A 204 13.39 -11.18 -15.74
N GLY A 205 12.95 -11.69 -16.88
CA GLY A 205 13.59 -11.43 -18.17
C GLY A 205 13.47 -9.97 -18.63
N GLY A 206 12.38 -9.29 -18.28
CA GLY A 206 12.20 -7.86 -18.50
C GLY A 206 13.20 -7.00 -17.72
N LEU A 207 13.38 -7.29 -16.42
CA LEU A 207 14.34 -6.59 -15.57
C LEU A 207 15.77 -6.80 -16.03
N ARG A 208 16.15 -8.03 -16.42
CA ARG A 208 17.47 -8.31 -16.99
C ARG A 208 17.72 -7.48 -18.26
N ARG A 209 16.74 -7.43 -19.18
CA ARG A 209 16.83 -6.60 -20.39
C ARG A 209 16.96 -5.12 -20.07
N LEU A 210 16.26 -4.61 -19.04
CA LEU A 210 16.42 -3.22 -18.61
C LEU A 210 17.81 -2.96 -18.02
N VAL A 211 18.37 -3.89 -17.24
CA VAL A 211 19.75 -3.78 -16.74
C VAL A 211 20.73 -3.67 -17.91
N GLU A 212 20.64 -4.56 -18.89
CA GLU A 212 21.50 -4.56 -20.08
C GLU A 212 21.31 -3.29 -20.93
N GLU A 213 20.06 -2.90 -21.21
CA GLU A 213 19.71 -1.72 -22.01
C GLU A 213 20.25 -0.44 -21.35
N TYR A 214 20.08 -0.27 -20.04
CA TYR A 214 20.53 0.93 -19.33
C TYR A 214 22.04 0.94 -19.07
N ASP A 215 22.68 -0.20 -18.85
CA ASP A 215 24.14 -0.28 -18.76
C ASP A 215 24.80 0.10 -20.10
N HIS A 216 24.23 -0.36 -21.23
CA HIS A 216 24.68 0.02 -22.56
C HIS A 216 24.50 1.53 -22.83
N LEU A 217 23.33 2.09 -22.49
CA LEU A 217 23.05 3.52 -22.65
C LEU A 217 23.90 4.41 -21.74
N ALA A 218 24.31 3.91 -20.57
CA ALA A 218 25.13 4.63 -19.59
C ALA A 218 26.61 4.72 -19.97
N ARG A 219 27.05 4.09 -21.07
CA ARG A 219 28.42 4.14 -21.58
C ARG A 219 28.49 4.94 -22.88
N PRO A 220 29.67 5.44 -23.28
CA PRO A 220 29.83 5.98 -24.63
C PRO A 220 29.42 4.94 -25.67
N GLY A 221 28.76 5.37 -26.74
CA GLY A 221 28.41 4.47 -27.83
C GLY A 221 29.64 4.05 -28.64
N PHE A 222 29.40 3.43 -29.79
CA PHE A 222 30.47 3.12 -30.73
C PHE A 222 30.56 4.21 -31.80
N ALA A 223 31.78 4.57 -32.20
CA ALA A 223 31.98 5.31 -33.43
C ALA A 223 31.47 4.46 -34.61
N ASN A 224 30.87 5.11 -35.61
CA ASN A 224 30.49 4.44 -36.85
C ASN A 224 31.02 5.22 -38.05
N PRO A 225 31.04 4.63 -39.26
CA PRO A 225 31.61 5.30 -40.43
C PRO A 225 30.94 6.63 -40.81
N ILE A 226 29.72 6.89 -40.33
CA ILE A 226 28.96 8.13 -40.57
C ILE A 226 29.26 9.17 -39.47
N TRP A 227 29.54 8.73 -38.25
CA TRP A 227 29.82 9.55 -37.08
C TRP A 227 31.09 9.05 -36.37
N PRO A 228 32.26 9.65 -36.68
CA PRO A 228 33.55 9.15 -36.20
C PRO A 228 33.77 9.38 -34.70
N VAL A 229 32.97 10.26 -34.08
CA VAL A 229 33.00 10.50 -32.65
C VAL A 229 31.93 9.63 -31.98
N PRO A 230 32.31 8.76 -31.02
CA PRO A 230 31.35 8.01 -30.24
C PRO A 230 30.32 8.93 -29.58
N PRO A 231 29.00 8.65 -29.68
CA PRO A 231 28.02 9.44 -28.98
C PRO A 231 28.26 9.33 -27.46
N PRO A 232 28.08 10.43 -26.70
CA PRO A 232 28.28 10.40 -25.27
C PRO A 232 27.25 9.48 -24.57
N PRO A 233 27.53 9.06 -23.33
CA PRO A 233 26.54 8.38 -22.49
C PRO A 233 25.23 9.15 -22.39
N ASP A 234 24.11 8.42 -22.30
CA ASP A 234 22.84 9.03 -21.97
C ASP A 234 22.82 9.44 -20.48
N ARG A 235 22.68 10.74 -20.22
CA ARG A 235 22.76 11.30 -18.85
C ARG A 235 21.69 10.75 -17.91
N PHE A 236 20.51 10.41 -18.42
CA PHE A 236 19.47 9.82 -17.59
C PHE A 236 19.84 8.36 -17.29
N ALA A 237 20.26 7.61 -18.31
CA ALA A 237 20.63 6.20 -18.16
C ALA A 237 21.78 6.00 -17.16
N VAL A 238 22.79 6.88 -17.14
CA VAL A 238 23.88 6.86 -16.14
C VAL A 238 23.35 6.81 -14.70
N ARG A 239 22.28 7.56 -14.40
CA ARG A 239 21.66 7.59 -13.06
C ARG A 239 20.68 6.45 -12.84
N ALA A 240 20.02 5.98 -13.89
CA ALA A 240 19.00 4.95 -13.82
C ALA A 240 19.56 3.51 -13.82
N ALA A 241 20.72 3.27 -14.44
CA ALA A 241 21.31 1.93 -14.52
C ALA A 241 21.52 1.26 -13.15
N PRO A 242 22.07 1.95 -12.12
CA PRO A 242 22.19 1.35 -10.79
C PRO A 242 20.84 0.99 -10.17
N LEU A 243 19.78 1.75 -10.47
CA LEU A 243 18.43 1.46 -9.94
C LEU A 243 17.86 0.18 -10.56
N TYR A 244 18.10 -0.09 -11.84
CA TYR A 244 17.65 -1.34 -12.46
C TYR A 244 18.43 -2.56 -11.98
N VAL A 245 19.74 -2.41 -11.71
CA VAL A 245 20.53 -3.48 -11.07
C VAL A 245 19.97 -3.81 -9.70
N GLN A 246 19.69 -2.79 -8.89
CA GLN A 246 19.08 -2.97 -7.57
C GLN A 246 17.67 -3.56 -7.66
N ALA A 247 16.83 -3.08 -8.58
CA ALA A 247 15.49 -3.60 -8.79
C ALA A 247 15.49 -5.07 -9.19
N ALA A 248 16.41 -5.47 -10.09
CA ALA A 248 16.59 -6.87 -10.46
C ALA A 248 16.97 -7.72 -9.23
N ALA A 249 17.94 -7.28 -8.43
CA ALA A 249 18.35 -8.02 -7.23
C ALA A 249 17.23 -8.13 -6.18
N ARG A 250 16.51 -7.03 -5.91
CA ARG A 250 15.46 -6.96 -4.88
C ARG A 250 14.23 -7.78 -5.26
N TYR A 251 13.74 -7.62 -6.49
CA TYR A 251 12.42 -8.09 -6.87
C TYR A 251 12.40 -9.47 -7.54
N THR A 252 13.55 -10.13 -7.72
CA THR A 252 13.59 -11.50 -8.26
C THR A 252 14.01 -12.55 -7.25
N ALA A 253 14.56 -12.15 -6.09
CA ALA A 253 15.14 -13.07 -5.11
C ALA A 253 14.26 -13.29 -3.86
N GLY A 254 13.25 -12.45 -3.64
CA GLY A 254 12.48 -12.42 -2.39
C GLY A 254 10.97 -12.34 -2.57
N LEU A 255 10.27 -12.28 -1.44
CA LEU A 255 8.83 -12.07 -1.37
C LEU A 255 8.50 -10.67 -1.88
N CYS A 256 7.64 -10.60 -2.89
CA CYS A 256 7.19 -9.35 -3.47
C CYS A 256 5.70 -9.16 -3.26
N PHE A 257 5.29 -7.90 -3.23
CA PHE A 257 3.90 -7.47 -3.12
C PHE A 257 3.62 -6.38 -4.17
N ARG A 258 2.38 -6.32 -4.64
CA ARG A 258 1.83 -5.14 -5.29
C ARG A 258 1.21 -4.24 -4.23
N THR A 259 1.53 -2.96 -4.22
CA THR A 259 1.02 -2.00 -3.24
C THR A 259 0.13 -0.93 -3.87
N ARG A 260 -0.86 -0.46 -3.13
CA ARG A 260 -1.60 0.76 -3.46
C ARG A 260 -1.86 1.53 -2.16
N ILE A 261 -1.51 2.81 -2.17
CA ILE A 261 -1.66 3.70 -1.02
C ILE A 261 -2.57 4.84 -1.45
N SER A 262 -3.73 4.94 -0.81
CA SER A 262 -4.80 5.85 -1.20
C SER A 262 -5.33 6.61 0.00
N ILE A 263 -5.68 7.88 -0.21
CA ILE A 263 -6.45 8.71 0.71
C ILE A 263 -7.78 9.01 0.03
N ALA A 264 -8.87 8.81 0.75
CA ALA A 264 -10.22 9.09 0.32
C ALA A 264 -10.95 9.87 1.41
N SER A 265 -11.28 11.13 1.14
CA SER A 265 -12.03 11.99 2.05
C SER A 265 -13.34 12.46 1.42
N GLN A 266 -14.35 12.68 2.25
CA GLN A 266 -15.63 13.31 1.86
C GLN A 266 -15.50 14.83 1.63
N GLY A 267 -14.33 15.42 1.89
CA GLY A 267 -14.05 16.81 1.57
C GLY A 267 -12.57 17.06 1.33
N PRO A 268 -12.14 18.33 1.22
CA PRO A 268 -10.74 18.65 1.00
C PRO A 268 -9.85 18.12 2.12
N VAL A 269 -8.76 17.46 1.75
CA VAL A 269 -7.72 17.03 2.69
C VAL A 269 -6.81 18.23 3.00
N PRO A 270 -6.45 18.49 4.27
CA PRO A 270 -5.51 19.54 4.65
C PRO A 270 -4.18 19.46 3.90
N TYR A 271 -3.62 20.64 3.60
CA TYR A 271 -2.32 20.73 2.93
C TYR A 271 -1.24 20.01 3.73
N GLY A 272 -0.40 19.24 3.04
CA GLY A 272 0.73 18.52 3.63
C GLY A 272 0.39 17.16 4.24
N PHE A 273 -0.88 16.77 4.44
CA PHE A 273 -1.19 15.42 4.97
C PHE A 273 -0.74 14.31 4.03
N ALA A 274 -0.99 14.46 2.73
CA ALA A 274 -0.55 13.47 1.75
C ALA A 274 0.98 13.44 1.63
N ASP A 275 1.66 14.59 1.79
CA ASP A 275 3.12 14.65 1.80
C ASP A 275 3.71 13.98 3.05
N LEU A 276 3.10 14.21 4.22
CA LEU A 276 3.42 13.51 5.47
C LEU A 276 3.29 11.99 5.29
N LEU A 277 2.23 11.52 4.63
CA LEU A 277 2.07 10.10 4.29
C LEU A 277 3.20 9.63 3.36
N ALA A 278 3.49 10.35 2.28
CA ALA A 278 4.54 10.00 1.32
C ALA A 278 5.93 9.91 1.98
N ASP A 279 6.21 10.80 2.93
CA ASP A 279 7.43 10.80 3.74
C ASP A 279 7.45 9.66 4.77
N THR A 280 6.31 9.37 5.39
CA THR A 280 6.17 8.30 6.39
C THR A 280 6.40 6.92 5.77
N VAL A 281 6.00 6.72 4.52
CA VAL A 281 6.18 5.46 3.79
C VAL A 281 7.53 5.32 3.07
N GLY A 282 8.45 6.28 3.25
CA GLY A 282 9.81 6.19 2.70
C GLY A 282 10.02 6.89 1.35
N GLY A 283 9.30 7.98 1.06
CA GLY A 283 9.64 8.90 -0.03
C GLY A 283 8.86 8.74 -1.34
N GLY A 284 7.54 8.52 -1.24
CA GLY A 284 6.62 8.46 -2.39
C GLY A 284 6.37 9.80 -3.10
N VAL A 285 5.53 9.78 -4.13
CA VAL A 285 5.02 10.96 -4.84
C VAL A 285 3.51 11.02 -4.65
N VAL A 286 3.04 12.12 -4.09
CA VAL A 286 1.62 12.43 -3.94
C VAL A 286 1.03 12.82 -5.27
N ARG A 287 -0.08 12.19 -5.63
CA ARG A 287 -0.88 12.50 -6.83
C ARG A 287 -2.32 12.71 -6.41
N GLN A 288 -2.84 13.91 -6.60
CA GLN A 288 -4.28 14.11 -6.54
C GLN A 288 -4.94 13.31 -7.66
N THR A 289 -5.98 12.56 -7.33
CA THR A 289 -6.72 11.74 -8.30
C THR A 289 -7.49 12.66 -9.24
N PRO A 290 -7.20 12.68 -10.55
CA PRO A 290 -7.94 13.51 -11.49
C PRO A 290 -9.39 13.03 -11.61
N SER A 291 -10.31 13.94 -11.98
CA SER A 291 -11.73 13.61 -12.12
C SER A 291 -12.00 12.41 -13.04
N ALA A 292 -11.22 12.26 -14.11
CA ALA A 292 -11.32 11.13 -15.04
C ALA A 292 -10.95 9.76 -14.43
N GLU A 293 -10.29 9.74 -13.27
CA GLU A 293 -9.86 8.52 -12.57
C GLU A 293 -10.64 8.26 -11.28
N LEU A 294 -11.50 9.18 -10.83
CA LEU A 294 -12.18 9.07 -9.54
C LEU A 294 -13.04 7.81 -9.44
N ASP A 295 -13.77 7.45 -10.50
CA ASP A 295 -14.59 6.24 -10.51
C ASP A 295 -13.74 4.96 -10.41
N ALA A 296 -12.59 4.93 -11.10
CA ALA A 296 -11.67 3.80 -11.03
C ALA A 296 -10.99 3.71 -9.66
N ALA A 297 -10.59 4.86 -9.09
CA ALA A 297 -10.03 4.93 -7.73
C ALA A 297 -11.05 4.49 -6.67
N TRP A 298 -12.31 4.92 -6.82
CA TRP A 298 -13.39 4.49 -5.94
C TRP A 298 -13.66 2.99 -6.07
N ARG A 299 -13.73 2.43 -7.29
CA ARG A 299 -13.85 0.96 -7.48
C ARG A 299 -12.66 0.19 -6.90
N ASN A 300 -11.45 0.72 -7.02
CA ASN A 300 -10.25 0.16 -6.39
C ASN A 300 -10.40 0.05 -4.88
N LEU A 301 -10.89 1.10 -4.22
CA LEU A 301 -11.25 1.03 -2.81
C LEU A 301 -12.42 0.07 -2.59
N ALA A 302 -13.59 0.34 -3.17
CA ALA A 302 -14.83 -0.38 -2.92
C ALA A 302 -14.72 -1.91 -3.05
N ALA A 303 -13.91 -2.39 -4.00
CA ALA A 303 -13.79 -3.81 -4.29
C ALA A 303 -12.43 -4.43 -3.91
N LEU A 304 -11.50 -3.67 -3.30
CA LEU A 304 -10.09 -4.06 -3.14
C LEU A 304 -9.45 -4.38 -4.50
N ASN A 305 -9.70 -3.54 -5.52
CA ASN A 305 -9.07 -3.67 -6.83
C ASN A 305 -7.75 -2.88 -6.92
N ARG A 306 -7.00 -3.15 -8.00
CA ARG A 306 -5.72 -2.49 -8.33
C ARG A 306 -5.70 -2.12 -9.83
N ASP A 307 -6.80 -1.55 -10.30
CA ASP A 307 -6.90 -1.06 -11.67
C ASP A 307 -5.88 0.06 -11.89
N TRP A 308 -5.31 0.10 -13.10
CA TRP A 308 -4.29 1.07 -13.46
C TRP A 308 -4.88 2.48 -13.63
N LEU A 309 -4.51 3.39 -12.74
CA LEU A 309 -4.84 4.81 -12.79
C LEU A 309 -3.78 5.56 -13.60
N ASP A 310 -3.99 5.64 -14.90
CA ASP A 310 -3.00 6.07 -15.88
C ASP A 310 -2.31 7.43 -15.60
N HIS A 311 -3.04 8.49 -15.30
CA HIS A 311 -2.50 9.80 -14.94
C HIS A 311 -1.74 9.77 -13.61
N SER A 312 -2.28 9.06 -12.62
CA SER A 312 -1.65 8.90 -11.30
C SER A 312 -0.32 8.14 -11.41
N TYR A 313 -0.26 7.08 -12.20
CA TYR A 313 0.94 6.27 -12.38
C TYR A 313 1.97 6.89 -13.32
N ARG A 314 1.56 7.53 -14.42
CA ARG A 314 2.48 8.09 -15.42
C ARG A 314 3.26 9.31 -14.92
N GLN A 315 2.78 10.00 -13.89
CA GLN A 315 3.49 11.15 -13.28
C GLN A 315 3.97 12.18 -14.34
N GLY A 316 3.12 12.42 -15.35
CA GLY A 316 3.41 13.34 -16.45
C GLY A 316 4.17 12.75 -17.64
N CYS A 317 4.55 11.46 -17.62
CA CYS A 317 5.20 10.85 -18.77
C CYS A 317 4.26 10.68 -19.97
N PRO A 318 4.81 10.66 -21.20
CA PRO A 318 4.00 10.51 -22.41
C PRO A 318 3.18 9.20 -22.38
N PRO A 319 1.91 9.22 -22.84
CA PRO A 319 1.08 8.02 -22.93
C PRO A 319 1.75 6.91 -23.75
N GLY A 320 1.49 5.66 -23.40
CA GLY A 320 1.98 4.48 -24.14
C GLY A 320 3.50 4.25 -24.11
N SER A 321 4.27 5.07 -23.40
CA SER A 321 5.74 4.96 -23.38
C SER A 321 6.28 3.99 -22.34
N LEU A 322 5.53 3.74 -21.26
CA LEU A 322 5.91 2.76 -20.23
C LEU A 322 5.68 1.34 -20.73
N ARG A 323 6.74 0.52 -20.71
CA ARG A 323 6.64 -0.92 -20.97
C ARG A 323 6.06 -1.64 -19.75
N ASP A 324 5.51 -2.84 -19.93
CA ASP A 324 4.85 -3.59 -18.83
C ASP A 324 5.75 -3.83 -17.62
N THR A 325 7.04 -4.11 -17.82
CA THR A 325 8.01 -4.23 -16.72
C THR A 325 8.12 -2.95 -15.90
N GLU A 326 8.15 -1.78 -16.54
CA GLU A 326 8.22 -0.49 -15.86
C GLU A 326 6.89 -0.18 -15.14
N ARG A 327 5.75 -0.51 -15.77
CA ARG A 327 4.42 -0.41 -15.12
C ARG A 327 4.33 -1.28 -13.88
N ILE A 328 4.88 -2.49 -13.94
CA ILE A 328 4.96 -3.40 -12.81
C ILE A 328 5.84 -2.80 -11.70
N LEU A 329 6.97 -2.18 -12.02
CA LEU A 329 7.85 -1.60 -11.00
C LEU A 329 7.20 -0.44 -10.22
N CYS A 330 6.24 0.28 -10.79
CA CYS A 330 5.60 1.46 -10.17
C CYS A 330 4.83 1.17 -8.88
N ASP A 331 4.43 -0.06 -8.64
CA ASP A 331 3.69 -0.55 -7.46
C ASP A 331 4.25 -1.88 -6.93
N LEU A 332 5.39 -2.36 -7.45
CA LEU A 332 6.07 -3.53 -6.89
C LEU A 332 6.91 -3.11 -5.69
N CYS A 333 6.74 -3.83 -4.58
CA CYS A 333 7.49 -3.67 -3.35
C CYS A 333 8.06 -5.03 -2.93
N ASP A 334 9.24 -5.02 -2.33
CA ASP A 334 9.71 -6.19 -1.60
C ASP A 334 9.11 -6.21 -0.18
N LEU A 335 9.48 -7.22 0.61
CA LEU A 335 8.98 -7.37 1.97
C LEU A 335 9.31 -6.16 2.86
N ASP A 336 10.47 -5.52 2.69
CA ASP A 336 10.89 -4.41 3.53
C ASP A 336 10.10 -3.14 3.20
N GLU A 337 9.89 -2.86 1.91
CA GLU A 337 9.00 -1.79 1.43
C GLU A 337 7.55 -2.02 1.86
N ALA A 338 7.06 -3.27 1.76
CA ALA A 338 5.71 -3.63 2.18
C ALA A 338 5.54 -3.48 3.71
N ALA A 339 6.52 -3.90 4.52
CA ALA A 339 6.48 -3.76 5.97
C ALA A 339 6.58 -2.29 6.43
N ALA A 340 7.32 -1.44 5.70
CA ALA A 340 7.39 0.00 5.99
C ALA A 340 6.06 0.72 5.69
N THR A 341 5.34 0.27 4.66
CA THR A 341 4.10 0.90 4.19
C THR A 341 2.85 0.33 4.85
N PHE A 342 2.88 -0.91 5.34
CA PHE A 342 1.74 -1.60 5.94
C PHE A 342 1.96 -1.76 7.45
N ARG A 343 1.73 -0.68 8.20
CA ARG A 343 1.92 -0.68 9.66
C ARG A 343 0.63 -0.98 10.40
N LEU A 344 0.69 -1.91 11.35
CA LEU A 344 -0.44 -2.23 12.21
C LEU A 344 -0.58 -1.17 13.33
N PRO A 345 -1.79 -0.94 13.87
CA PRO A 345 -1.99 0.06 14.91
C PRO A 345 -1.25 -0.31 16.20
N TYR A 346 -0.61 0.69 16.82
CA TYR A 346 0.04 0.57 18.12
C TYR A 346 -0.19 1.82 18.97
N GLU A 347 0.01 1.70 20.28
CA GLU A 347 -0.01 2.83 21.22
C GLU A 347 1.41 3.13 21.71
N VAL A 348 1.73 4.42 21.84
CA VAL A 348 2.99 4.87 22.44
C VAL A 348 2.73 5.20 23.91
N PRO A 349 3.48 4.58 24.86
CA PRO A 349 3.30 4.86 26.28
C PRO A 349 3.45 6.35 26.62
N GLY A 350 2.49 6.89 27.37
CA GLY A 350 2.48 8.29 27.78
C GLY A 350 1.82 9.25 26.78
N HIS A 351 1.46 8.78 25.58
CA HIS A 351 0.69 9.55 24.62
C HIS A 351 -0.82 9.33 24.77
N LEU A 352 -1.61 10.26 24.24
CA LEU A 352 -3.06 10.13 24.25
C LEU A 352 -3.49 8.99 23.32
N PRO A 353 -4.46 8.16 23.74
CA PRO A 353 -5.03 7.15 22.87
C PRO A 353 -5.55 7.67 21.54
N LEU A 354 -5.14 7.05 20.45
CA LEU A 354 -5.57 7.39 19.09
C LEU A 354 -6.64 6.46 18.52
N PHE A 355 -6.66 5.20 18.98
CA PHE A 355 -7.48 4.18 18.36
C PHE A 355 -8.76 3.87 19.14
N GLU A 356 -9.84 3.66 18.39
CA GLU A 356 -11.05 3.04 18.92
C GLU A 356 -10.75 1.61 19.39
N THR A 357 -11.13 1.29 20.62
CA THR A 357 -11.11 -0.06 21.16
C THR A 357 -12.47 -0.39 21.77
N ALA A 358 -12.80 -1.68 21.90
CA ALA A 358 -14.11 -2.13 22.43
C ALA A 358 -14.44 -1.50 23.80
N GLY A 359 -13.43 -1.26 24.66
CA GLY A 359 -13.60 -0.57 25.94
C GLY A 359 -13.88 0.94 25.82
N ARG A 360 -13.42 1.59 24.75
CA ARG A 360 -13.57 3.05 24.53
C ARG A 360 -14.84 3.44 23.77
N ARG A 361 -15.46 2.52 23.03
CA ARG A 361 -16.78 2.74 22.39
C ARG A 361 -17.92 3.07 23.37
N ARG A 362 -17.70 2.92 24.68
CA ARG A 362 -18.74 2.96 25.73
C ARG A 362 -18.99 4.31 26.41
N ARG A 363 -18.58 5.45 25.84
CA ARG A 363 -19.02 6.78 26.34
C ARG A 363 -19.87 7.59 25.35
N PRO A 364 -21.09 7.14 25.02
CA PRO A 364 -22.20 8.05 24.79
C PRO A 364 -22.89 8.33 26.13
N GLY A 365 -22.65 9.51 26.72
CA GLY A 365 -23.34 9.97 27.93
C GLY A 365 -22.46 10.10 29.18
N THR A 366 -21.61 11.12 29.21
CA THR A 366 -21.48 11.90 30.46
C THR A 366 -22.18 13.20 30.15
N THR A 367 -23.47 13.24 30.52
CA THR A 367 -24.24 14.48 30.65
C THR A 367 -23.42 15.52 31.36
N ALA A 368 -23.49 16.75 30.85
CA ALA A 368 -23.18 17.94 31.61
C ALA A 368 -23.96 17.91 32.94
N ALA A 369 -23.31 17.45 34.00
CA ALA A 369 -23.69 17.62 35.39
C ALA A 369 -22.55 17.08 36.24
N GLU A 370 -21.61 17.95 36.62
CA GLU A 370 -21.12 18.11 38.01
C GLU A 370 -20.05 19.21 38.04
N ARG A 371 -20.55 20.41 38.38
CA ARG A 371 -19.96 21.60 39.01
C ARG A 371 -18.47 21.92 38.85
#